data_AF-A0A7C4MJQ8-F1
#
_entry.id   AF-A0A7C4MJQ8-F1
#
_cell.length_a   1.000
_cell.length_b   1.000
_cell.length_c   1.000
_cell.angle_alpha   90.00
_cell.angle_beta   90.00
_cell.angle_gamma   90.00
#
_symmetry.space_group_name_H-M   'P 1'
#
loop_
_entity.id
_entity.type
_entity.pdbx_description
1 polymer ?
#
loop_
_entity_poly.entity_id
_entity_poly.type
_entity_poly.pdbx_seq_one_letter_code
_entity_poly.pdbx_strand_id
1 'polypeptide(L)' 'MKSTELMDKGIIKVPAYLFRDRSVAVLEALVEYLKDVKGLSFHEIAVLLNRDDRTIWTVYNRVKKKREYRK' A
#
# COMPACT_ATOMS: atom_id res chain seq x y z
N MET A 1 29.28 -19.49 -0.87
CA MET A 1 28.47 -18.91 -1.96
C MET A 1 27.00 -19.26 -1.71
N LYS A 2 26.32 -18.51 -0.82
CA LYS A 2 24.85 -18.60 -0.56
C LYS A 2 24.35 -17.55 0.45
N SER A 3 25.00 -16.39 0.54
CA SER A 3 24.63 -15.35 1.52
C SER A 3 23.75 -14.24 0.91
N THR A 4 23.64 -14.17 -0.42
CA THR A 4 22.93 -13.09 -1.12
C THR A 4 21.46 -13.43 -1.44
N GLU A 5 21.06 -14.71 -1.34
CA GLU A 5 19.71 -15.17 -1.75
C GLU A 5 18.62 -15.01 -0.66
N LEU A 6 18.97 -14.57 0.55
CA LEU A 6 18.02 -14.47 1.68
C LEU A 6 17.43 -13.05 1.89
N MET A 7 17.81 -12.05 1.09
CA MET A 7 17.33 -10.67 1.22
C MET A 7 16.13 -10.30 0.33
N ASP A 8 15.70 -11.16 -0.61
CA ASP A 8 14.72 -10.79 -1.64
C ASP A 8 13.24 -11.09 -1.31
N LYS A 9 12.93 -11.69 -0.14
CA LYS A 9 11.54 -12.04 0.23
C LYS A 9 10.73 -10.94 0.94
N GLY A 10 11.28 -9.73 1.13
CA GLY A 10 10.64 -8.70 1.97
C GLY A 10 10.69 -7.25 1.46
N ILE A 11 11.20 -6.99 0.26
CA ILE A 11 11.37 -5.62 -0.24
C ILE A 11 10.38 -5.36 -1.39
N ILE A 12 9.38 -4.53 -1.13
CA ILE A 12 8.48 -4.04 -2.17
C ILE A 12 8.94 -2.67 -2.65
N LYS A 13 9.26 -2.59 -3.95
CA LYS A 13 9.56 -1.32 -4.61
C LYS A 13 8.26 -0.62 -4.97
N VAL A 14 8.12 0.62 -4.50
CA VAL A 14 7.00 1.50 -4.85
C VAL A 14 7.51 2.72 -5.60
N PRO A 15 6.78 3.19 -6.62
CA PRO A 15 7.20 4.38 -7.35
C PRO A 15 7.02 5.64 -6.50
N ALA A 16 8.05 6.48 -6.42
CA ALA A 16 8.03 7.71 -5.62
C ALA A 16 6.96 8.72 -6.08
N TYR A 17 6.56 8.70 -7.36
CA TYR A 17 5.52 9.60 -7.88
C TYR A 17 4.16 9.39 -7.21
N LEU A 18 3.92 8.24 -6.57
CA LEU A 18 2.71 7.95 -5.81
C LEU A 18 2.42 9.02 -4.75
N PHE A 19 3.48 9.59 -4.16
CA PHE A 19 3.39 10.57 -3.09
C PHE A 19 3.32 12.02 -3.58
N ARG A 20 3.25 12.22 -4.91
CA ARG A 20 3.07 13.56 -5.51
C ARG A 20 1.66 14.08 -5.27
N ASP A 21 0.68 13.18 -5.17
CA ASP A 21 -0.71 13.54 -4.92
C ASP A 21 -0.90 13.95 -3.46
N ARG A 22 -1.12 15.25 -3.24
CA ARG A 22 -1.35 15.84 -1.91
C ARG A 22 -2.81 15.78 -1.45
N SER A 23 -3.73 15.28 -2.28
CA SER A 23 -5.15 15.13 -1.89
C SER A 23 -5.41 13.94 -0.96
N VAL A 24 -4.44 13.04 -0.85
CA VAL A 24 -4.51 11.82 -0.03
C VAL A 24 -3.28 11.74 0.87
N ALA A 25 -3.41 11.08 2.01
CA ALA A 25 -2.28 10.84 2.90
C ALA A 25 -1.30 9.83 2.29
N VAL A 26 -0.03 9.86 2.73
CA VAL A 26 1.02 8.94 2.25
C VAL A 26 0.61 7.48 2.40
N LEU A 27 0.04 7.11 3.55
CA LEU A 27 -0.44 5.75 3.80
C LEU A 27 -1.63 5.38 2.92
N GLU A 28 -2.52 6.33 2.64
CA GLU A 28 -3.67 6.12 1.75
C GLU A 28 -3.21 5.83 0.33
N ALA A 29 -2.30 6.64 -0.22
CA ALA A 29 -1.74 6.42 -1.54
C ALA A 29 -1.00 5.08 -1.63
N LEU A 30 -0.23 4.72 -0.59
CA LEU A 30 0.48 3.45 -0.52
C LEU A 30 -0.47 2.25 -0.49
N VAL A 31 -1.48 2.27 0.38
CA VAL A 31 -2.47 1.19 0.49
C VAL A 31 -3.29 1.05 -0.79
N GLU A 32 -3.69 2.17 -1.41
CA GLU A 32 -4.36 2.20 -2.72
C GLU A 32 -3.50 1.47 -3.78
N TYR A 33 -2.22 1.83 -3.89
CA TYR A 33 -1.31 1.21 -4.86
C TYR A 33 -1.09 -0.29 -4.60
N LEU A 34 -0.87 -0.67 -3.34
CA LEU A 34 -0.65 -2.08 -2.99
C LEU A 34 -1.89 -2.93 -3.26
N LYS A 35 -3.09 -2.35 -3.07
CA LYS A 35 -4.34 -3.05 -3.33
C LYS A 35 -4.68 -3.11 -4.82
N ASP A 36 -4.73 -1.95 -5.48
CA ASP A 36 -5.28 -1.82 -6.83
C ASP A 36 -4.25 -2.15 -7.92
N VAL A 37 -2.96 -1.84 -7.68
CA VAL A 37 -1.89 -2.04 -8.67
C VAL A 37 -1.09 -3.31 -8.40
N LYS A 38 -0.78 -3.63 -7.14
CA LYS A 38 -0.08 -4.87 -6.79
C LYS A 38 -1.00 -6.05 -6.50
N GLY A 39 -2.31 -5.82 -6.36
CA GLY A 39 -3.30 -6.89 -6.19
C GLY A 39 -3.26 -7.60 -4.83
N LEU A 40 -2.57 -7.06 -3.83
CA LEU A 40 -2.43 -7.71 -2.53
C LEU A 40 -3.76 -7.75 -1.77
N SER A 41 -3.94 -8.78 -0.96
CA SER A 41 -5.03 -8.85 0.02
C SER A 41 -4.81 -7.85 1.16
N PHE A 42 -5.88 -7.50 1.88
CA PHE A 42 -5.74 -6.61 3.04
C PHE A 42 -4.83 -7.21 4.12
N HIS A 43 -4.85 -8.53 4.26
CA HIS A 43 -3.99 -9.25 5.19
C HIS A 43 -2.51 -9.17 4.79
N GLU A 44 -2.19 -9.40 3.52
CA GLU A 44 -0.80 -9.28 3.04
C GLU A 44 -0.28 -7.84 3.22
N ILE A 45 -1.11 -6.83 2.95
CA ILE A 45 -0.75 -5.42 3.17
C ILE A 45 -0.58 -5.13 4.67
N ALA A 46 -1.43 -5.69 5.52
CA ALA A 46 -1.36 -5.54 6.97
C ALA A 46 -0.06 -6.11 7.53
N VAL A 47 0.31 -7.32 7.13
CA VAL A 47 1.58 -7.96 7.48
C VAL A 47 2.77 -7.16 6.94
N LEU A 48 2.73 -6.73 5.68
CA LEU A 48 3.80 -5.96 5.04
C LEU A 48 4.07 -4.62 5.74
N LEU A 49 3.01 -3.90 6.11
CA LEU A 49 3.10 -2.58 6.72
C LEU A 49 3.16 -2.64 8.26
N ASN A 50 3.15 -3.85 8.83
CA ASN A 50 3.05 -4.09 10.27
C ASN A 50 1.89 -3.30 10.90
N ARG A 51 0.67 -3.52 10.39
CA ARG A 51 -0.58 -2.89 10.82
C ARG A 51 -1.66 -3.94 10.99
N ASP A 52 -2.73 -3.56 11.68
CA ASP A 52 -3.93 -4.36 11.78
C ASP A 52 -4.75 -4.32 10.48
N ASP A 53 -5.36 -5.45 10.09
CA ASP A 53 -6.21 -5.59 8.91
C ASP A 53 -7.33 -4.53 8.84
N ARG A 54 -7.93 -4.18 9.99
CA ARG A 54 -9.00 -3.16 10.06
C ARG A 54 -8.47 -1.78 9.72
N THR A 55 -7.20 -1.50 10.05
CA THR A 55 -6.55 -0.25 9.68
C THR A 55 -6.39 -0.16 8.17
N ILE A 56 -5.89 -1.23 7.53
CA ILE A 56 -5.72 -1.27 6.07
C ILE A 56 -7.06 -1.11 5.36
N TRP A 57 -8.08 -1.84 5.80
CA TRP A 57 -9.44 -1.73 5.24
C TRP A 57 -10.00 -0.30 5.38
N THR A 58 -9.84 0.32 6.55
CA THR A 58 -10.31 1.69 6.80
C THR A 58 -9.60 2.70 5.90
N VAL A 59 -8.27 2.60 5.79
CA VAL A 59 -7.46 3.47 4.95
C VAL A 59 -7.86 3.34 3.48
N TYR A 60 -8.01 2.10 2.99
CA TYR A 60 -8.43 1.84 1.62
C TYR A 60 -9.82 2.43 1.32
N ASN A 61 -10.80 2.25 2.20
CA ASN A 61 -12.13 2.84 1.98
C ASN A 61 -12.14 4.36 2.04
N ARG A 62 -11.30 4.99 2.88
CA ARG A 62 -11.17 6.46 2.91
C ARG A 62 -10.65 7.00 1.59
N VAL A 63 -9.62 6.38 1.01
CA VAL A 63 -9.07 6.82 -0.28
C VAL A 63 -10.07 6.59 -1.42
N LYS A 64 -10.76 5.45 -1.47
CA LYS A 64 -11.81 5.20 -2.48
C LYS A 64 -12.90 6.27 -2.45
N LYS A 65 -13.39 6.64 -1.26
CA LYS A 65 -14.34 7.75 -1.11
C LYS A 65 -13.78 9.08 -1.64
N LYS A 66 -12.55 9.44 -1.26
CA LYS A 66 -11.89 10.67 -1.76
C LYS A 66 -11.75 10.69 -3.29
N ARG A 67 -11.51 9.54 -3.92
CA ARG A 67 -11.45 9.41 -5.39
C ARG A 67 -12.83 9.54 -6.03
N GLU A 68 -13.87 8.99 -5.41
CA GLU A 68 -15.25 9.09 -5.90
C GLU A 68 -15.75 10.54 -5.93
N TYR A 69 -15.46 11.34 -4.91
CA TYR A 69 -15.85 12.76 -4.87
C TYR A 69 -15.03 13.66 -5.82
N ARG A 70 -13.98 13.15 -6.47
CA ARG A 70 -13.14 13.88 -7.42
C ARG A 70 -13.43 13.56 -8.89
N LYS A 71 -14.35 12.63 -9.17
CA LYS A 71 -14.88 12.40 -10.52
C LYS A 71 -15.92 13.47 -10.84
#